data_AF-A0A7Y4TL32-F1
#
_entry.id   AF-A0A7Y4TL32-F1
#
_cell.length_a   1.000
_cell.length_b   1.000
_cell.length_c   1.000
_cell.angle_alpha   90.00
_cell.angle_beta   90.00
_cell.angle_gamma   90.00
#
_symmetry.space_group_name_H-M   'P 1'
#
loop_
_entity.id
_entity.type
_entity.pdbx_description
1 polymer ?
#
loop_
_entity_poly.entity_id
_entity_poly.type
_entity_poly.pdbx_seq_one_letter_code
_entity_poly.pdbx_strand_id
1 'polypeptide(L)'
;HAPAHLLFRMAQGQRRVEGRDLDFRDEIYGHLFNPGDERPTGSMVFDICVSSTSRKTGVQGLSNVRVAEWHRIGTLRFSEAVCSYNGDHVIQFHHPRWRDDRNDSSTYVRVREERVRR
;
A
#
# COMPACT_ATOMS: atom_id res chain seq x y z
N HIS A 1 20.65 3.71 2.82
CA HIS A 1 19.73 4.88 2.80
C HIS A 1 18.30 4.36 2.68
N ALA A 2 17.41 4.73 3.60
CA ALA A 2 16.02 4.28 3.62
C ALA A 2 15.14 5.08 2.63
N PRO A 3 14.28 4.44 1.81
CA PRO A 3 13.34 5.14 0.95
C PRO A 3 12.35 6.01 1.75
N ALA A 4 11.91 7.12 1.16
CA ALA A 4 11.01 8.07 1.81
C ALA A 4 9.52 7.77 1.55
N HIS A 5 9.22 7.08 0.46
CA HIS A 5 7.86 6.81 0.00
C HIS A 5 7.71 5.33 -0.35
N LEU A 6 6.53 4.78 -0.06
CA LEU A 6 6.11 3.45 -0.45
C LEU A 6 4.76 3.54 -1.17
N LEU A 7 4.60 2.76 -2.23
CA LEU A 7 3.38 2.66 -3.02
C LEU A 7 3.13 1.20 -3.35
N PHE A 8 1.93 0.70 -3.07
CA PHE A 8 1.43 -0.52 -3.67
C PHE A 8 0.71 -0.16 -4.97
N ARG A 9 1.14 -0.74 -6.09
CA ARG A 9 0.57 -0.50 -7.41
C ARG A 9 0.12 -1.83 -7.99
N MET A 10 -1.05 -1.89 -8.61
CA MET A 10 -1.45 -3.09 -9.36
C MET A 10 -0.37 -3.46 -10.38
N ALA A 11 0.03 -4.73 -10.40
CA ALA A 11 1.13 -5.20 -11.22
C ALA A 11 0.80 -5.08 -12.71
N GLN A 12 1.82 -4.82 -13.53
CA GLN A 12 1.65 -4.77 -14.98
C GLN A 12 1.19 -6.14 -15.50
N GLY A 13 0.04 -6.17 -16.18
CA GLY A 13 -0.61 -7.40 -16.65
C GLY A 13 -1.78 -7.87 -15.80
N GLN A 14 -2.02 -7.26 -14.63
CA GLN A 14 -3.26 -7.48 -13.89
C GLN A 14 -4.44 -7.07 -14.77
N ARG A 15 -5.36 -8.01 -15.01
CA ARG A 15 -6.57 -7.77 -15.83
C ARG A 15 -7.37 -6.61 -15.24
N ARG A 16 -7.78 -5.66 -16.06
CA ARG A 16 -8.75 -4.62 -15.66
C ARG A 16 -10.15 -5.24 -15.55
N VAL A 17 -10.84 -5.00 -14.44
CA VAL A 17 -12.26 -5.35 -14.31
C VAL A 17 -13.07 -4.16 -14.86
N GLU A 18 -13.92 -4.42 -15.84
CA GLU A 18 -14.73 -3.39 -16.50
C GLU A 18 -16.06 -3.19 -15.75
N GLY A 19 -16.50 -1.93 -15.63
CA GLY A 19 -17.78 -1.56 -15.03
C GLY A 19 -17.89 -0.06 -14.82
N ARG A 20 -19.01 0.56 -15.21
CA ARG A 20 -19.22 2.02 -15.10
C ARG A 20 -19.44 2.46 -13.65
N ASP A 21 -20.09 1.61 -12.86
CA ASP A 21 -20.45 1.82 -11.44
C ASP A 21 -20.05 0.60 -10.60
N LEU A 22 -18.87 0.04 -10.88
CA LEU A 22 -18.41 -1.20 -10.24
C LEU A 22 -18.23 -1.00 -8.73
N ASP A 23 -18.92 -1.81 -7.93
CA ASP A 23 -18.65 -1.89 -6.49
C ASP A 23 -17.23 -2.45 -6.30
N PHE A 24 -16.48 -1.92 -5.34
CA PHE A 24 -15.10 -2.38 -5.08
C PHE A 24 -15.04 -3.88 -4.77
N ARG A 25 -16.11 -4.46 -4.18
CA ARG A 25 -16.21 -5.89 -3.92
C ARG A 25 -16.27 -6.65 -5.23
N ASP A 26 -17.08 -6.17 -6.17
CA ASP A 26 -17.20 -6.78 -7.50
C ASP A 26 -15.87 -6.67 -8.26
N GLU A 27 -15.09 -5.61 -8.04
CA GLU A 27 -13.73 -5.49 -8.55
C GLU A 27 -12.78 -6.54 -7.94
N ILE A 28 -12.76 -6.68 -6.61
CA ILE A 28 -11.94 -7.67 -5.91
C ILE A 28 -12.33 -9.10 -6.33
N TYR A 29 -13.62 -9.42 -6.31
CA TYR A 29 -14.14 -10.70 -6.78
C TYR A 29 -13.79 -10.92 -8.25
N GLY A 30 -13.92 -9.90 -9.09
CA GLY A 30 -13.54 -9.93 -10.49
C GLY A 30 -12.05 -10.24 -10.70
N HIS A 31 -11.16 -9.93 -9.77
CA HIS A 31 -9.76 -10.34 -9.89
C HIS A 31 -9.47 -11.76 -9.39
N LEU A 32 -10.27 -12.27 -8.45
CA LEU A 32 -10.01 -13.54 -7.76
C LEU A 32 -10.80 -14.72 -8.33
N PHE A 33 -12.01 -14.46 -8.84
CA PHE A 33 -12.92 -15.45 -9.39
C PHE A 33 -13.11 -15.21 -10.88
N ASN A 34 -12.64 -16.15 -11.69
CA ASN A 34 -12.93 -16.11 -13.11
C ASN A 34 -14.39 -16.55 -13.36
N PRO A 35 -15.06 -16.03 -14.40
CA PRO A 35 -16.43 -16.42 -14.70
C PRO A 35 -16.56 -17.93 -14.90
N GLY A 36 -17.44 -18.57 -14.11
CA GLY A 36 -17.70 -20.00 -14.18
C GLY A 36 -16.92 -20.86 -13.17
N ASP A 37 -15.96 -20.29 -12.44
CA ASP A 37 -15.20 -21.04 -11.44
C ASP A 37 -15.90 -21.03 -10.07
N GLU A 38 -16.06 -22.21 -9.48
CA GLU A 38 -16.62 -22.38 -8.13
C GLU A 38 -15.62 -22.00 -7.01
N ARG A 39 -14.34 -21.82 -7.35
CA ARG A 39 -13.24 -21.51 -6.43
C ARG A 39 -12.37 -20.40 -7.01
N PRO A 40 -11.65 -19.62 -6.18
CA PRO A 40 -10.78 -18.56 -6.70
C PRO A 40 -9.60 -19.18 -7.47
N THR A 41 -9.52 -18.91 -8.76
CA THR A 41 -8.43 -19.32 -9.65
C THR A 41 -7.60 -18.13 -10.12
N GLY A 42 -8.10 -16.91 -9.89
CA GLY A 42 -7.42 -15.66 -10.17
C GLY A 42 -6.47 -15.25 -9.06
N SER A 43 -5.91 -14.05 -9.18
CA SER A 43 -5.15 -13.42 -8.09
C SER A 43 -5.09 -11.92 -8.28
N MET A 44 -4.95 -11.19 -7.18
CA MET A 44 -4.60 -9.78 -7.19
C MET A 44 -3.12 -9.63 -6.90
N VAL A 45 -2.38 -9.04 -7.83
CA VAL A 45 -0.94 -8.82 -7.66
C VAL A 45 -0.65 -7.33 -7.61
N PHE A 46 0.09 -6.93 -6.59
CA PHE A 46 0.60 -5.56 -6.43
C PHE A 46 2.13 -5.57 -6.49
N ASP A 47 2.70 -4.69 -7.31
CA ASP A 47 4.10 -4.30 -7.20
C ASP A 47 4.29 -3.41 -5.95
N ILE A 48 5.31 -3.73 -5.14
CA ILE A 48 5.78 -2.89 -4.05
C ILE A 48 6.82 -1.95 -4.63
N CYS A 49 6.49 -0.66 -4.68
CA CYS A 49 7.35 0.37 -5.22
C CYS A 49 7.81 1.32 -4.12
N VAL A 50 9.08 1.75 -4.20
CA VAL A 50 9.63 2.75 -3.29
C VAL A 50 10.27 3.89 -4.07
N SER A 51 10.35 5.05 -3.42
CA SER A 51 11.08 6.20 -3.96
C SER A 51 11.70 7.03 -2.84
N SER A 52 12.85 7.64 -3.14
CA SER A 52 13.45 8.70 -2.32
C SER A 52 13.26 10.10 -2.94
N THR A 53 12.78 10.16 -4.19
CA THR A 53 12.71 11.39 -4.99
C THR A 53 11.31 11.97 -4.92
N SER A 54 11.17 13.10 -4.24
CA SER A 54 9.90 13.81 -4.16
C SER A 54 10.07 15.31 -4.12
N ARG A 55 9.11 16.03 -4.72
CA ARG A 55 9.02 17.49 -4.70
C ARG A 55 7.74 17.90 -4.01
N LYS A 56 7.86 18.64 -2.91
CA LYS A 56 6.72 19.28 -2.24
C LYS A 56 6.49 20.66 -2.85
N THR A 57 5.26 20.95 -3.23
CA THR A 57 4.82 22.25 -3.76
C THR A 57 3.60 22.72 -2.99
N GLY A 58 3.52 24.00 -2.63
CA GLY A 58 2.35 24.54 -1.93
C GLY A 58 2.60 25.89 -1.27
N VAL A 59 1.52 26.58 -0.94
CA VAL A 59 1.48 27.83 -0.15
C VAL A 59 0.62 27.56 1.09
N GLN A 60 1.03 28.12 2.24
CA GLN A 60 0.37 28.08 3.55
C GLN A 60 -0.82 27.12 3.71
N GLY A 61 -0.59 25.97 4.33
CA GLY A 61 -1.64 25.01 4.74
C GLY A 61 -2.02 23.96 3.69
N LEU A 62 -1.77 24.21 2.40
CA LEU A 62 -2.02 23.25 1.31
C LEU A 62 -0.70 22.82 0.69
N SER A 63 -0.35 21.55 0.86
CA SER A 63 0.85 20.98 0.24
C SER A 63 0.51 19.78 -0.63
N ASN A 64 0.96 19.84 -1.88
CA ASN A 64 0.97 18.72 -2.81
C ASN A 64 2.37 18.11 -2.84
N VAL A 65 2.47 16.80 -2.72
CA VAL A 65 3.74 16.07 -2.87
C VAL A 65 3.68 15.31 -4.18
N ARG A 66 4.60 15.60 -5.10
CA ARG A 66 4.82 14.80 -6.31
C ARG A 66 6.01 13.89 -6.06
N VAL A 67 5.82 12.58 -6.19
CA VAL A 67 6.88 11.57 -6.03
C VAL A 67 7.22 11.00 -7.41
N ALA A 68 8.51 10.91 -7.71
CA ALA A 68 9.04 10.45 -9.00
C ALA A 68 9.98 9.25 -8.80
N GLU A 69 10.51 8.69 -9.89
CA GLU A 69 11.55 7.64 -9.84
C GLU A 69 11.16 6.45 -8.95
N TRP A 70 9.97 5.90 -9.21
CA TRP A 70 9.51 4.71 -8.53
C TRP A 70 10.32 3.50 -8.98
N HIS A 71 10.87 2.78 -8.01
CA HIS A 71 11.57 1.52 -8.25
C HIS A 71 10.82 0.38 -7.57
N ARG A 72 10.55 -0.69 -8.31
CA ARG A 72 9.94 -1.90 -7.76
C ARG A 72 10.96 -2.64 -6.90
N ILE A 73 10.58 -3.02 -5.69
CA ILE A 73 11.40 -3.82 -4.77
C ILE A 73 10.82 -5.22 -4.51
N GLY A 74 9.58 -5.48 -4.90
CA GLY A 74 8.95 -6.77 -4.71
C GLY A 74 7.50 -6.80 -5.20
N THR A 75 6.80 -7.88 -4.86
CA THR A 75 5.38 -8.08 -5.18
C THR A 75 4.62 -8.66 -3.99
N LEU A 76 3.34 -8.31 -3.88
CA LEU A 76 2.36 -8.94 -3.00
C LEU A 76 1.32 -9.63 -3.88
N ARG A 77 0.98 -10.88 -3.56
CA ARG A 77 -0.03 -11.66 -4.27
C ARG A 77 -1.09 -12.15 -3.29
N PHE A 78 -2.34 -11.84 -3.60
CA PHE A 78 -3.52 -12.38 -2.91
C PHE A 78 -4.21 -13.39 -3.83
N SER A 79 -4.40 -14.61 -3.33
CA SER A 79 -5.13 -15.69 -4.02
C SER A 79 -6.55 -15.85 -3.51
N GLU A 80 -6.87 -15.25 -2.37
CA GLU A 80 -8.16 -15.38 -1.69
C GLU A 80 -8.53 -14.03 -1.06
N ALA A 81 -9.82 -13.76 -0.90
CA ALA A 81 -10.32 -12.62 -0.16
C ALA A 81 -11.60 -12.97 0.58
N VAL A 82 -11.83 -12.28 1.69
CA VAL A 82 -13.10 -12.27 2.41
C VAL A 82 -13.62 -10.85 2.31
N CYS A 83 -14.66 -10.62 1.49
CA CYS A 83 -15.38 -9.35 1.50
C CYS A 83 -16.39 -9.39 2.65
N SER A 84 -16.26 -8.48 3.62
CA SER A 84 -17.15 -8.41 4.77
C SER A 84 -17.59 -6.98 4.97
N TYR A 85 -18.91 -6.77 4.96
CA TYR A 85 -19.60 -5.48 5.14
C TYR A 85 -19.12 -4.63 6.34
N ASN A 86 -18.38 -5.22 7.30
CA ASN A 86 -17.95 -4.61 8.56
C ASN A 86 -16.44 -4.32 8.66
N GLY A 87 -15.62 -4.61 7.63
CA GLY A 87 -14.15 -4.55 7.73
C GLY A 87 -13.41 -4.05 6.48
N ASP A 88 -14.09 -3.37 5.57
CA ASP A 88 -13.77 -3.38 4.14
C ASP A 88 -12.52 -2.62 3.64
N HIS A 89 -11.72 -1.94 4.47
CA HIS A 89 -10.75 -0.97 3.90
C HIS A 89 -9.36 -0.85 4.56
N VAL A 90 -8.86 -1.83 5.30
CA VAL A 90 -7.62 -1.59 6.09
C VAL A 90 -6.56 -2.67 5.95
N ILE A 91 -5.49 -2.36 5.21
CA ILE A 91 -4.16 -2.89 5.52
C ILE A 91 -3.64 -2.06 6.70
N GLN A 92 -3.68 -2.63 7.90
CA GLN A 92 -3.20 -1.94 9.10
C GLN A 92 -1.70 -2.21 9.29
N PHE A 93 -0.87 -1.24 8.92
CA PHE A 93 0.47 -1.17 9.49
C PHE A 93 0.33 -0.48 10.84
N HIS A 94 0.75 -1.13 11.93
CA HIS A 94 0.95 -0.42 13.18
C HIS A 94 2.00 0.66 12.93
N HIS A 95 1.59 1.92 12.86
CA HIS A 95 2.52 3.05 12.72
C HIS A 95 3.14 3.33 14.08
N PRO A 96 4.39 2.91 14.33
CA PRO A 96 5.07 3.45 15.48
C PRO A 96 5.32 4.95 15.29
N ARG A 97 5.54 5.68 16.39
CA ARG A 97 6.02 7.07 16.28
C ARG A 97 7.32 7.07 15.47
N TRP A 98 7.39 7.97 14.49
CA TRP A 98 8.48 8.07 13.52
C TRP A 98 9.84 8.21 14.22
N ARG A 99 10.87 7.63 13.59
CA ARG A 99 12.26 7.86 13.96
C ARG A 99 12.63 9.33 13.65
N ASP A 100 13.47 9.93 14.49
CA ASP A 100 14.01 11.26 14.19
C ASP A 100 14.97 11.21 12.98
N ASP A 101 15.71 10.10 12.82
CA ASP A 101 16.46 9.77 11.61
C ASP A 101 15.97 8.45 11.01
N ARG A 102 15.48 8.51 9.76
CA ARG A 102 15.03 7.33 9.02
C ARG A 102 16.14 6.29 8.77
N ASN A 103 17.41 6.70 8.77
CA ASN A 103 18.55 5.82 8.52
C ASN A 103 19.16 5.24 9.80
N ASP A 104 18.88 5.79 10.97
CA ASP A 104 19.40 5.30 12.25
C ASP A 104 18.28 4.64 13.07
N SER A 105 18.36 3.31 13.22
CA SER A 105 17.38 2.54 13.97
C SER A 105 17.30 2.88 15.46
N SER A 106 18.33 3.50 16.04
CA SER A 106 18.40 3.88 17.45
C SER A 106 17.61 5.14 17.78
N THR A 107 17.26 5.95 16.78
CA THR A 107 16.44 7.17 16.93
C THR A 107 14.93 6.90 17.01
N TYR A 108 14.57 5.63 17.22
CA TYR A 108 13.20 5.22 17.42
C TYR A 108 12.71 5.61 18.82
N VAL A 109 11.44 6.02 18.93
CA VAL A 109 10.85 6.58 20.16
C VAL A 109 10.73 5.58 21.33
N ARG A 110 11.10 4.32 21.11
CA ARG A 110 11.19 3.30 22.16
C ARG A 110 12.59 2.70 22.21
N VAL A 111 13.23 2.79 23.37
CA VAL A 111 14.45 2.05 23.69
C VAL A 111 14.04 0.98 24.69
N ARG A 112 14.29 -0.29 24.38
CA ARG A 112 13.93 -1.44 25.26
C ARG A 112 12.45 -1.47 25.65
N GLU A 113 11.56 -1.29 24.67
CA GLU A 113 10.09 -1.33 24.83
C GLU A 113 9.48 -0.18 25.65
N GLU A 114 10.28 0.63 26.32
CA GLU A 114 9.81 1.81 27.05
C GLU A 114 9.73 3.04 26.15
N ARG A 115 8.63 3.78 26.29
CA ARG A 115 8.42 5.05 25.59
C ARG A 115 9.33 6.11 26.20
N VAL A 116 10.37 6.52 25.47
CA VAL A 116 11.20 7.67 25.86
C VAL A 116 10.34 8.92 25.64
N ARG A 117 9.99 9.60 26.74
CA ARG A 117 9.40 10.95 26.68
C ARG A 117 10.55 11.94 26.50
N ARG A 118 10.47 12.76 25.46
CA ARG A 118 11.23 14.00 25.37
C ARG A 118 10.36 15.11 25.93
#